data_AF-A0A536Y575-F1
#
_entry.id   AF-A0A536Y575-F1
#
_cell.length_a   1.000
_cell.length_b   1.000
_cell.length_c   1.000
_cell.angle_alpha   90.00
_cell.angle_beta   90.00
_cell.angle_gamma   90.00
#
_symmetry.space_group_name_H-M   'P 1'
#
loop_
_entity.id
_entity.type
_entity.pdbx_description
1 polymer ?
#
loop_
_entity_poly.entity_id
_entity_poly.type
_entity_poly.pdbx_seq_one_letter_code
_entity_poly.pdbx_strand_id
1 'polypeptide(L)'
;MTLRGVRGRDRRSRSPIRHPRMQARCHYTVGMTEKAAAPRIACLPNGPYYLLNDPQALPVPNLVRSSGAPCATVRGVALCRCGGSKNKPFCDGTHGTIGFSERRLTDSAANQRTSYRGRRITIFDNRAICAHAGFCTDGLKNVFRMGTEPWIDADGAAVEEIIATIRKCPSGALSYAIDGEEAAPPARPPQVLVTDNGPYAVSGGIELMGVQFGDGASREHYTLCRCGASANKPFCDGSHWRVGFRDP
;
A
#
# COMPACT_ATOMS: atom_id res chain seq x y z
N MET A 1 -0.72 -79.59 54.80
CA MET A 1 0.28 -79.08 55.77
C MET A 1 0.46 -77.58 55.56
N THR A 2 0.17 -76.79 56.60
CA THR A 2 0.60 -75.39 56.92
C THR A 2 0.49 -74.29 55.85
N LEU A 3 -0.43 -73.31 55.90
CA LEU A 3 -0.71 -72.19 56.84
C LEU A 3 -0.03 -70.84 56.50
N ARG A 4 -0.82 -69.77 56.73
CA ARG A 4 -0.56 -68.30 56.74
C ARG A 4 -0.77 -67.60 55.38
N GLY A 5 -1.64 -66.62 55.18
CA GLY A 5 -2.40 -65.71 56.06
C GLY A 5 -1.91 -64.26 55.87
N VAL A 6 -2.80 -63.31 55.52
CA VAL A 6 -2.90 -61.90 56.01
C VAL A 6 -3.82 -61.05 55.10
N ARG A 7 -4.97 -60.67 55.68
CA ARG A 7 -5.67 -59.36 55.75
C ARG A 7 -5.74 -58.43 54.52
N GLY A 8 -6.99 -58.12 54.12
CA GLY A 8 -7.61 -56.83 54.51
C GLY A 8 -8.01 -55.82 53.42
N ARG A 9 -9.29 -55.39 53.51
CA ARG A 9 -9.89 -54.08 53.11
C ARG A 9 -9.99 -53.77 51.61
N ASP A 10 -10.94 -52.99 51.10
CA ASP A 10 -12.21 -52.40 51.54
C ASP A 10 -12.90 -51.95 50.24
N ARG A 11 -14.22 -52.11 50.15
CA ARG A 11 -15.04 -51.67 49.00
C ARG A 11 -15.18 -50.15 49.05
N ARG A 12 -14.70 -49.41 48.06
CA ARG A 12 -15.29 -48.09 47.71
C ARG A 12 -15.24 -47.80 46.21
N SER A 13 -16.43 -47.84 45.62
CA SER A 13 -16.80 -47.18 44.37
C SER A 13 -16.33 -45.72 44.35
N ARG A 14 -15.64 -45.31 43.28
CA ARG A 14 -15.39 -43.89 42.99
C ARG A 14 -15.99 -43.55 41.63
N SER A 15 -16.91 -42.59 41.68
CA SER A 15 -17.67 -41.97 40.59
C SER A 15 -16.79 -41.39 39.48
N PRO A 16 -17.34 -41.22 38.25
CA PRO A 16 -16.58 -40.71 37.12
C PRO A 16 -16.32 -39.20 37.27
N ILE A 17 -15.07 -38.81 37.03
CA ILE A 17 -14.60 -37.44 37.04
C ILE A 17 -15.25 -36.69 35.87
N ARG A 18 -16.10 -35.71 36.17
CA ARG A 18 -16.61 -34.74 35.19
C ARG A 18 -15.52 -33.72 34.91
N HIS A 19 -15.04 -33.65 33.66
CA HIS A 19 -14.19 -32.55 33.21
C HIS A 19 -15.02 -31.27 33.05
N PRO A 20 -14.67 -30.16 33.72
CA PRO A 20 -15.30 -28.88 33.45
C PRO A 20 -14.80 -28.34 32.11
N ARG A 21 -15.74 -28.02 31.21
CA ARG A 21 -15.49 -27.27 29.97
C ARG A 21 -15.00 -25.87 30.35
N MET A 22 -13.69 -25.65 30.29
CA MET A 22 -13.09 -24.34 30.41
C MET A 22 -13.12 -23.66 29.03
N GLN A 23 -14.24 -23.01 28.71
CA GLN A 23 -14.26 -22.01 27.65
C GLN A 23 -13.47 -20.80 28.15
N ALA A 24 -12.19 -20.75 27.84
CA ALA A 24 -11.39 -19.54 28.01
C ALA A 24 -11.89 -18.49 27.02
N ARG A 25 -12.82 -17.64 27.47
CA ARG A 25 -13.13 -16.39 26.78
C ARG A 25 -11.94 -15.46 27.03
N CYS A 26 -11.00 -15.43 26.08
CA CYS A 26 -9.99 -14.40 26.02
C CYS A 26 -10.68 -13.06 25.73
N HIS A 27 -11.14 -12.38 26.79
CA HIS A 27 -11.48 -10.97 26.71
C HIS A 27 -10.16 -10.21 26.63
N TYR A 28 -9.63 -10.06 25.42
CA TYR A 28 -8.65 -9.02 25.13
C TYR A 28 -9.41 -7.69 25.16
N THR A 29 -9.40 -7.04 26.33
CA THR A 29 -9.65 -5.61 26.42
C THR A 29 -8.49 -4.93 25.70
N VAL A 30 -8.74 -4.51 24.44
CA VAL A 30 -7.85 -3.61 23.70
C VAL A 30 -7.82 -2.32 24.49
N GLY A 31 -6.77 -2.13 25.29
CA GLY A 31 -6.45 -0.84 25.85
C GLY A 31 -6.27 0.13 24.70
N MET A 32 -7.18 1.10 24.60
CA MET A 32 -6.99 2.30 23.79
C MET A 32 -5.71 2.98 24.26
N THR A 33 -4.62 2.75 23.53
CA THR A 33 -3.28 3.27 23.84
C THR A 33 -2.71 3.85 22.56
N GLU A 34 -2.54 5.18 22.58
CA GLU A 34 -1.81 6.04 21.64
C GLU A 34 -2.17 5.93 20.14
N LYS A 35 -2.29 7.10 19.49
CA LYS A 35 -2.51 7.17 18.05
C LYS A 35 -1.30 6.54 17.36
N ALA A 36 -1.42 5.28 16.93
CA ALA A 36 -0.35 4.56 16.25
C ALA A 36 0.26 5.46 15.15
N ALA A 37 1.59 5.53 15.10
CA ALA A 37 2.29 6.34 14.12
C ALA A 37 1.82 5.96 12.70
N ALA A 38 1.62 6.96 11.84
CA ALA A 38 1.22 6.70 10.47
C ALA A 38 2.29 5.85 9.76
N PRO A 39 1.89 4.82 8.98
CA PRO A 39 2.86 3.99 8.28
C PRO A 39 3.60 4.81 7.23
N ARG A 40 4.81 4.35 6.89
CA ARG A 40 5.71 5.00 5.93
C ARG A 40 6.29 3.98 4.97
N ILE A 41 6.64 4.42 3.77
CA ILE A 41 7.26 3.59 2.74
C ILE A 41 8.64 4.17 2.41
N ALA A 42 9.68 3.34 2.57
CA ALA A 42 11.00 3.64 2.05
C ALA A 42 11.22 2.91 0.72
N CYS A 43 11.84 3.58 -0.25
CA CYS A 43 12.34 2.95 -1.47
C CYS A 43 13.79 2.51 -1.23
N LEU A 44 14.04 1.21 -1.05
CA LEU A 44 15.43 0.75 -0.88
C LEU A 44 16.19 0.82 -2.22
N PRO A 45 17.48 1.22 -2.20
CA PRO A 45 18.26 1.34 -3.43
C PRO A 45 18.32 0.03 -4.22
N ASN A 46 17.94 0.08 -5.49
CA ASN A 46 17.84 -1.10 -6.37
C ASN A 46 17.11 -2.29 -5.73
N GLY A 47 16.19 -2.01 -4.81
CA GLY A 47 15.63 -2.99 -3.89
C GLY A 47 14.12 -2.88 -3.76
N PRO A 48 13.54 -3.56 -2.76
CA PRO A 48 12.10 -3.54 -2.51
C PRO A 48 11.63 -2.20 -1.96
N TYR A 49 10.31 -2.03 -1.90
CA TYR A 49 9.73 -1.05 -0.98
C TYR A 49 9.75 -1.62 0.43
N TYR A 50 10.05 -0.81 1.43
CA TYR A 50 10.01 -1.22 2.84
C TYR A 50 8.88 -0.46 3.55
N LEU A 51 7.79 -1.18 3.84
CA LEU A 51 6.63 -0.65 4.55
C LEU A 51 6.89 -0.72 6.06
N LEU A 52 6.97 0.44 6.69
CA LEU A 52 7.23 0.65 8.11
C LEU A 52 5.91 0.99 8.81
N ASN A 53 5.37 0.07 9.60
CA ASN A 53 4.17 0.32 10.40
C ASN A 53 4.49 0.97 11.75
N ASP A 54 5.66 0.65 12.31
CA ASP A 54 6.19 1.23 13.53
C ASP A 54 7.66 1.58 13.29
N PRO A 55 8.06 2.86 13.34
CA PRO A 55 9.43 3.26 13.13
C PRO A 55 10.32 3.08 14.37
N GLN A 56 9.76 2.71 15.52
CA GLN A 56 10.54 2.47 16.73
C GLN A 56 11.34 1.18 16.60
N ALA A 57 12.64 1.25 16.92
CA ALA A 57 13.45 0.06 17.05
C ALA A 57 13.06 -0.69 18.33
N LEU A 58 12.61 -1.92 18.19
CA LEU A 58 12.22 -2.78 19.32
C LEU A 58 13.19 -3.96 19.43
N PRO A 59 13.50 -4.44 20.66
CA PRO A 59 14.24 -5.68 20.85
C PRO A 59 13.61 -6.84 20.07
N VAL A 60 14.45 -7.61 19.38
CA VAL A 60 14.04 -8.83 18.70
C VAL A 60 14.03 -9.95 19.73
N PRO A 61 12.89 -10.61 19.99
CA PRO A 61 12.82 -11.70 20.95
C PRO A 61 13.84 -12.79 20.61
N ASN A 62 14.55 -13.28 21.63
CA ASN A 62 15.55 -14.35 21.52
C ASN A 62 16.78 -14.03 20.64
N LEU A 63 17.09 -12.75 20.40
CA LEU A 63 18.29 -12.33 19.68
C LEU A 63 19.15 -11.39 20.54
N VAL A 64 20.34 -11.86 20.91
CA VAL A 64 21.31 -11.12 21.73
C VAL A 64 22.69 -11.11 21.06
N ARG A 65 23.51 -10.13 21.39
CA ARG A 65 24.93 -10.09 21.03
C ARG A 65 25.73 -11.03 21.94
N SER A 66 26.98 -11.32 21.56
CA SER A 66 27.93 -12.06 22.41
C SER A 66 28.14 -11.41 23.78
N SER A 67 27.96 -10.09 23.89
CA SER A 67 28.00 -9.35 25.16
C SER A 67 26.75 -9.53 26.05
N GLY A 68 25.72 -10.24 25.58
CA GLY A 68 24.42 -10.35 26.23
C GLY A 68 23.48 -9.16 25.96
N ALA A 69 23.94 -8.11 25.28
CA ALA A 69 23.09 -6.97 24.92
C ALA A 69 22.01 -7.38 23.90
N PRO A 70 20.75 -6.91 24.04
CA PRO A 70 19.69 -7.24 23.09
C PRO A 70 19.96 -6.61 21.72
N CYS A 71 19.61 -7.34 20.66
CA CYS A 71 19.54 -6.78 19.32
C CYS A 71 18.16 -6.16 19.09
N ALA A 72 18.10 -4.92 18.63
CA ALA A 72 16.86 -4.22 18.28
C ALA A 72 16.80 -3.91 16.79
N THR A 73 15.59 -3.91 16.23
CA THR A 73 15.35 -3.53 14.83
C THR A 73 13.99 -2.88 14.66
N VAL A 74 13.82 -2.15 13.57
CA VAL A 74 12.54 -1.61 13.13
C VAL A 74 11.79 -2.70 12.36
N ARG A 75 10.53 -2.95 12.72
CA ARG A 75 9.70 -3.97 12.07
C ARG A 75 9.06 -3.40 10.81
N GLY A 76 9.40 -3.97 9.66
CA GLY A 76 8.81 -3.60 8.39
C GLY A 76 8.60 -4.81 7.48
N VAL A 77 7.90 -4.57 6.38
CA VAL A 77 7.60 -5.57 5.36
C VAL A 77 8.25 -5.15 4.06
N ALA A 78 9.07 -6.03 3.48
CA ALA A 78 9.67 -5.81 2.18
C ALA A 78 8.70 -6.23 1.06
N LEU A 79 8.26 -5.28 0.24
CA LEU A 79 7.34 -5.46 -0.88
C LEU A 79 8.11 -5.46 -2.21
N CYS A 80 7.77 -6.39 -3.10
CA CYS A 80 8.45 -6.54 -4.40
C CYS A 80 8.27 -5.29 -5.27
N ARG A 81 9.38 -4.67 -5.66
CA ARG A 81 9.42 -3.54 -6.59
C ARG A 81 9.88 -3.93 -8.00
N CYS A 82 10.59 -5.06 -8.11
CA CYS A 82 11.24 -5.49 -9.34
C CYS A 82 10.37 -6.33 -10.28
N GLY A 83 9.18 -6.75 -9.84
CA GLY A 83 8.28 -7.65 -10.60
C GLY A 83 8.73 -9.12 -10.64
N GLY A 84 9.95 -9.45 -10.25
CA GLY A 84 10.53 -10.79 -10.37
C GLY A 84 10.27 -11.76 -9.22
N SER A 85 9.78 -11.28 -8.06
CA SER A 85 9.59 -12.16 -6.87
C SER A 85 8.68 -13.35 -7.17
N LYS A 86 8.99 -14.51 -6.61
CA LYS A 86 8.13 -15.70 -6.62
C LYS A 86 7.21 -15.77 -5.40
N ASN A 87 7.43 -14.90 -4.42
CA ASN A 87 6.63 -14.78 -3.20
C ASN A 87 5.90 -13.42 -3.16
N LYS A 88 5.38 -12.97 -4.30
CA LYS A 88 4.65 -11.70 -4.36
C LYS A 88 3.43 -11.74 -3.41
N PRO A 89 3.04 -10.59 -2.83
CA PRO A 89 3.58 -9.24 -3.04
C PRO A 89 4.90 -8.97 -2.31
N PHE A 90 5.46 -9.94 -1.59
CA PHE A 90 6.67 -9.76 -0.80
C PHE A 90 7.94 -9.89 -1.64
N CYS A 91 9.01 -9.28 -1.15
CA CYS A 91 10.33 -9.43 -1.71
C CYS A 91 10.97 -10.74 -1.24
N ASP A 92 11.57 -11.49 -2.18
CA ASP A 92 12.31 -12.73 -1.93
C ASP A 92 13.81 -12.61 -2.30
N GLY A 93 14.27 -11.39 -2.60
CA GLY A 93 15.65 -11.12 -3.01
C GLY A 93 15.90 -11.19 -4.53
N THR A 94 14.92 -11.60 -5.35
CA THR A 94 15.10 -11.74 -6.80
C THR A 94 15.62 -10.48 -7.50
N HIS A 95 15.33 -9.29 -6.95
CA HIS A 95 15.83 -8.01 -7.48
C HIS A 95 17.36 -7.96 -7.64
N GLY A 96 18.12 -8.58 -6.73
CA GLY A 96 19.58 -8.64 -6.81
C GLY A 96 20.05 -9.56 -7.93
N THR A 97 19.37 -10.69 -8.14
CA THR A 97 19.70 -11.67 -9.18
C THR A 97 19.41 -11.14 -10.59
N ILE A 98 18.31 -10.41 -10.77
CA ILE A 98 17.91 -9.89 -12.09
C ILE A 98 18.48 -8.50 -12.41
N GLY A 99 19.31 -7.93 -11.52
CA GLY A 99 19.90 -6.61 -11.72
C GLY A 99 18.86 -5.50 -11.78
N PHE A 100 17.83 -5.55 -10.92
CA PHE A 100 16.80 -4.51 -10.88
C PHE A 100 17.42 -3.13 -10.64
N SER A 101 17.06 -2.17 -11.49
CA SER A 101 17.50 -0.77 -11.37
C SER A 101 16.33 0.12 -10.99
N GLU A 102 16.53 0.94 -9.96
CA GLU A 102 15.52 1.91 -9.51
C GLU A 102 15.50 3.20 -10.33
N ARG A 103 16.46 3.37 -11.24
CA ARG A 103 16.66 4.57 -12.06
C ARG A 103 15.35 5.03 -12.71
N ARG A 104 15.01 6.30 -12.48
CA ARG A 104 13.98 7.02 -13.24
C ARG A 104 14.55 7.40 -14.60
N LEU A 105 13.78 7.14 -15.66
CA LEU A 105 14.17 7.36 -17.06
C LEU A 105 13.38 8.51 -17.70
N THR A 106 12.31 8.98 -17.07
CA THR A 106 11.52 10.11 -17.57
C THR A 106 12.23 11.44 -17.35
N ASP A 107 12.03 12.37 -18.27
CA ASP A 107 12.47 13.75 -18.14
C ASP A 107 11.65 14.50 -17.07
N SER A 108 12.34 15.10 -16.11
CA SER A 108 11.73 15.94 -15.07
C SER A 108 11.08 17.20 -15.64
N ALA A 109 11.50 17.70 -16.81
CA ALA A 109 10.88 18.86 -17.45
C ALA A 109 9.43 18.60 -17.88
N ALA A 110 9.06 17.34 -18.13
CA ALA A 110 7.70 16.94 -18.48
C ALA A 110 6.72 16.95 -17.28
N ASN A 111 7.25 17.03 -16.05
CA ASN A 111 6.47 17.02 -14.82
C ASN A 111 5.88 18.42 -14.54
N GLN A 112 4.83 18.78 -15.27
CA GLN A 112 4.15 20.06 -15.16
C GLN A 112 2.65 19.87 -15.01
N ARG A 113 2.06 20.60 -14.06
CA ARG A 113 0.60 20.65 -13.90
C ARG A 113 -0.01 21.60 -14.92
N THR A 114 -0.93 21.08 -15.73
CA THR A 114 -1.73 21.85 -16.68
C THR A 114 -3.11 22.15 -16.09
N SER A 115 -3.62 23.35 -16.34
CA SER A 115 -4.94 23.79 -15.86
C SER A 115 -5.93 23.91 -17.01
N TYR A 116 -7.09 23.28 -16.87
CA TYR A 116 -8.20 23.36 -17.83
C TYR A 116 -9.39 24.03 -17.15
N ARG A 117 -9.60 25.31 -17.45
CA ARG A 117 -10.61 26.15 -16.80
C ARG A 117 -11.96 26.03 -17.51
N GLY A 118 -12.98 25.58 -16.80
CA GLY A 118 -14.39 25.67 -17.21
C GLY A 118 -15.11 26.81 -16.49
N ARG A 119 -16.45 26.85 -16.60
CA ARG A 119 -17.28 27.90 -15.97
C ARG A 119 -17.30 27.84 -14.44
N ARG A 120 -17.43 26.64 -13.87
CA ARG A 120 -17.52 26.41 -12.40
C ARG A 120 -16.34 25.61 -11.85
N ILE A 121 -15.78 24.71 -12.65
CA ILE A 121 -14.69 23.80 -12.26
C ILE A 121 -13.44 24.07 -13.08
N THR A 122 -12.28 24.03 -12.45
CA THR A 122 -10.99 23.94 -13.11
C THR A 122 -10.44 22.55 -12.85
N ILE A 123 -10.08 21.82 -13.91
CA ILE A 123 -9.47 20.49 -13.81
C ILE A 123 -7.97 20.66 -13.96
N PHE A 124 -7.20 20.08 -13.04
CA PHE A 124 -5.75 20.04 -13.13
C PHE A 124 -5.31 18.64 -13.59
N ASP A 125 -4.38 18.58 -14.55
CA ASP A 125 -3.76 17.33 -15.01
C ASP A 125 -2.24 17.48 -14.97
N ASN A 126 -1.57 16.52 -14.34
CA ASN A 126 -0.14 16.30 -14.57
C ASN A 126 0.03 14.93 -15.20
N ARG A 127 0.16 14.92 -16.52
CA ARG A 127 0.27 13.68 -17.30
C ARG A 127 1.48 12.84 -16.92
N ALA A 128 2.58 13.48 -16.49
CA ALA A 128 3.82 12.78 -16.16
C ALA A 128 3.68 11.84 -14.94
N ILE A 129 2.70 12.07 -14.07
CA ILE A 129 2.41 11.20 -12.90
C ILE A 129 1.23 10.24 -13.15
N CYS A 130 0.70 10.17 -14.38
CA CYS A 130 -0.41 9.29 -14.70
C CYS A 130 -0.01 7.81 -14.65
N ALA A 131 -0.78 6.99 -13.92
CA ALA A 131 -0.61 5.53 -13.94
C ALA A 131 -1.28 4.84 -15.15
N HIS A 132 -1.92 5.63 -16.02
CA HIS A 132 -2.68 5.14 -17.18
C HIS A 132 -3.75 4.09 -16.82
N ALA A 133 -4.50 4.35 -15.74
CA ALA A 133 -5.53 3.43 -15.24
C ALA A 133 -6.86 3.47 -16.02
N GLY A 134 -7.05 4.43 -16.94
CA GLY A 134 -8.24 4.49 -17.82
C GLY A 134 -9.52 5.05 -17.19
N PHE A 135 -9.65 5.15 -15.86
CA PHE A 135 -10.90 5.58 -15.21
C PHE A 135 -11.50 6.89 -15.73
N CYS A 136 -10.68 7.87 -16.10
CA CYS A 136 -11.15 9.16 -16.62
C CYS A 136 -11.63 9.06 -18.07
N THR A 137 -10.84 8.45 -18.95
CA THR A 137 -11.14 8.27 -20.37
C THR A 137 -12.25 7.26 -20.62
N ASP A 138 -12.40 6.27 -19.75
CA ASP A 138 -13.45 5.27 -19.87
C ASP A 138 -14.76 5.76 -19.26
N GLY A 139 -14.67 6.55 -18.17
CA GLY A 139 -15.81 7.04 -17.41
C GLY A 139 -16.48 8.30 -17.96
N LEU A 140 -15.72 9.23 -18.57
CA LEU A 140 -16.26 10.54 -18.96
C LEU A 140 -15.61 11.10 -20.23
N LYS A 141 -15.85 10.43 -21.36
CA LYS A 141 -15.22 10.71 -22.68
C LYS A 141 -15.47 12.11 -23.22
N ASN A 142 -16.57 12.75 -22.84
CA ASN A 142 -16.88 14.13 -23.24
C ASN A 142 -15.95 15.14 -22.56
N VAL A 143 -15.43 14.80 -21.38
CA VAL A 143 -14.51 15.64 -20.59
C VAL A 143 -13.06 15.25 -20.85
N PHE A 144 -12.71 13.96 -20.84
CA PHE A 144 -11.34 13.47 -21.06
C PHE A 144 -11.19 12.88 -22.47
N ARG A 145 -10.75 13.72 -23.41
CA ARG A 145 -10.89 13.48 -24.85
C ARG A 145 -9.60 12.91 -25.44
N MET A 146 -9.55 11.59 -25.56
CA MET A 146 -8.45 10.89 -26.24
C MET A 146 -8.31 11.36 -27.69
N GLY A 147 -7.12 11.85 -28.06
CA GLY A 147 -6.80 12.25 -29.43
C GLY A 147 -7.31 13.63 -29.85
N THR A 148 -7.87 14.42 -28.94
CA THR A 148 -8.44 15.74 -29.23
C THR A 148 -7.80 16.80 -28.34
N GLU A 149 -7.49 17.98 -28.89
CA GLU A 149 -6.96 19.12 -28.14
C GLU A 149 -7.99 20.28 -28.08
N PRO A 150 -8.27 20.90 -26.91
CA PRO A 150 -7.70 20.58 -25.59
C PRO A 150 -8.07 19.18 -25.10
N TRP A 151 -7.10 18.47 -24.53
CA TRP A 151 -7.30 17.12 -23.99
C TRP A 151 -8.48 17.04 -23.00
N ILE A 152 -8.67 18.09 -22.18
CA ILE A 152 -9.78 18.20 -21.23
C ILE A 152 -10.74 19.31 -21.63
N ASP A 153 -12.03 18.97 -21.64
CA ASP A 153 -13.14 19.93 -21.66
C ASP A 153 -13.80 19.98 -20.28
N ALA A 154 -13.46 21.00 -19.49
CA ALA A 154 -13.96 21.15 -18.11
C ALA A 154 -15.45 21.55 -18.02
N ASP A 155 -16.10 21.86 -19.15
CA ASP A 155 -17.53 22.10 -19.25
C ASP A 155 -18.29 20.93 -19.92
N GLY A 156 -17.58 19.83 -20.24
CA GLY A 156 -18.12 18.70 -21.01
C GLY A 156 -19.10 17.77 -20.27
N ALA A 157 -19.35 17.99 -18.97
CA ALA A 157 -20.31 17.25 -18.15
C ALA A 157 -20.72 18.05 -16.90
N ALA A 158 -21.65 17.50 -16.09
CA ALA A 158 -21.98 18.12 -14.80
C ALA A 158 -20.76 18.07 -13.86
N VAL A 159 -20.63 19.09 -13.00
CA VAL A 159 -19.49 19.25 -12.07
C VAL A 159 -19.36 18.03 -11.16
N GLU A 160 -20.48 17.47 -10.70
CA GLU A 160 -20.54 16.31 -9.83
C GLU A 160 -20.01 15.05 -10.51
N GLU A 161 -20.30 14.86 -11.80
CA GLU A 161 -19.81 13.72 -12.60
C GLU A 161 -18.30 13.82 -12.85
N ILE A 162 -17.81 15.05 -13.10
CA ILE A 162 -16.38 15.35 -13.24
C ILE A 162 -15.66 15.02 -11.93
N ILE A 163 -16.15 15.51 -10.80
CA ILE A 163 -15.56 15.26 -9.48
C ILE A 163 -15.55 13.78 -9.17
N ALA A 164 -16.66 13.07 -9.39
CA ALA A 164 -16.76 11.63 -9.16
C ALA A 164 -15.76 10.85 -10.01
N THR A 165 -15.47 11.33 -11.22
CA THR A 165 -14.48 10.73 -12.13
C THR A 165 -13.05 11.03 -11.70
N ILE A 166 -12.73 12.28 -11.36
CA ILE A 166 -11.39 12.68 -10.87
C ILE A 166 -11.01 11.92 -9.61
N ARG A 167 -11.95 11.73 -8.67
CA ARG A 167 -11.72 10.97 -7.42
C ARG A 167 -11.39 9.49 -7.63
N LYS A 168 -11.61 8.95 -8.83
CA LYS A 168 -11.19 7.59 -9.20
C LYS A 168 -9.76 7.53 -9.72
N CYS A 169 -9.07 8.66 -9.92
CA CYS A 169 -7.68 8.68 -10.36
C CYS A 169 -6.76 8.08 -9.27
N PRO A 170 -6.15 6.91 -9.49
CA PRO A 170 -5.39 6.25 -8.42
C PRO A 170 -4.01 6.88 -8.22
N SER A 171 -3.46 7.55 -9.24
CA SER A 171 -2.13 8.14 -9.20
C SER A 171 -2.10 9.57 -8.67
N GLY A 172 -3.27 10.20 -8.48
CA GLY A 172 -3.35 11.62 -8.13
C GLY A 172 -2.90 12.55 -9.25
N ALA A 173 -2.94 12.08 -10.52
CA ALA A 173 -2.63 12.91 -11.69
C ALA A 173 -3.69 13.99 -11.94
N LEU A 174 -4.91 13.75 -11.48
CA LEU A 174 -6.03 14.67 -11.60
C LEU A 174 -6.38 15.27 -10.25
N SER A 175 -6.55 16.59 -10.21
CA SER A 175 -7.19 17.32 -9.11
C SER A 175 -8.12 18.39 -9.69
N TYR A 176 -8.82 19.14 -8.85
CA TYR A 176 -9.75 20.16 -9.31
C TYR A 176 -9.90 21.31 -8.32
N ALA A 177 -10.34 22.46 -8.84
CA ALA A 177 -10.82 23.59 -8.07
C ALA A 177 -12.27 23.89 -8.43
N ILE A 178 -13.07 24.31 -7.46
CA ILE A 178 -14.44 24.80 -7.66
C ILE A 178 -14.44 26.30 -7.40
N ASP A 179 -14.91 27.10 -8.35
CA ASP A 179 -15.01 28.56 -8.23
C ASP A 179 -13.68 29.23 -7.80
N GLY A 180 -12.54 28.63 -8.17
CA GLY A 180 -11.20 29.12 -7.87
C GLY A 180 -10.54 28.51 -6.63
N GLU A 181 -11.29 27.74 -5.83
CA GLU A 181 -10.77 27.09 -4.61
C GLU A 181 -10.38 25.64 -4.88
N GLU A 182 -9.09 25.30 -4.73
CA GLU A 182 -8.60 23.93 -4.94
C GLU A 182 -9.17 22.99 -3.87
N ALA A 183 -9.76 21.88 -4.34
CA ALA A 183 -10.42 20.93 -3.46
C ALA A 183 -9.40 20.15 -2.63
N ALA A 184 -9.69 19.99 -1.34
CA ALA A 184 -8.91 19.13 -0.47
C ALA A 184 -8.97 17.66 -0.95
N PRO A 185 -7.85 16.91 -0.85
CA PRO A 185 -7.86 15.49 -1.13
C PRO A 185 -8.78 14.73 -0.15
N PRO A 186 -9.31 13.56 -0.54
CA PRO A 186 -10.23 12.81 0.31
C PRO A 186 -9.52 12.25 1.55
N ALA A 187 -10.17 12.31 2.72
CA ALA A 187 -9.64 11.71 3.93
C ALA A 187 -9.94 10.20 3.97
N ARG A 188 -8.95 9.37 3.61
CA ARG A 188 -9.04 7.90 3.71
C ARG A 188 -8.11 7.36 4.80
N PRO A 189 -8.40 6.17 5.37
CA PRO A 189 -7.43 5.50 6.22
C PRO A 189 -6.17 5.12 5.43
N PRO A 190 -4.98 5.12 6.07
CA PRO A 190 -3.75 4.63 5.47
C PRO A 190 -3.90 3.20 4.94
N GLN A 191 -3.63 2.98 3.66
CA GLN A 191 -3.68 1.66 3.03
C GLN A 191 -2.68 1.54 1.89
N VAL A 192 -2.09 0.35 1.75
CA VAL A 192 -1.39 -0.09 0.54
C VAL A 192 -2.18 -1.26 -0.05
N LEU A 193 -2.92 -1.00 -1.12
CA LEU A 193 -3.64 -2.01 -1.88
C LEU A 193 -2.72 -2.65 -2.91
N VAL A 194 -2.64 -3.97 -2.90
CA VAL A 194 -2.02 -4.75 -3.97
C VAL A 194 -3.06 -4.92 -5.07
N THR A 195 -2.89 -4.26 -6.22
CA THR A 195 -3.84 -4.38 -7.32
C THR A 195 -3.49 -5.58 -8.21
N ASP A 196 -4.51 -6.28 -8.71
CA ASP A 196 -4.33 -7.43 -9.60
C ASP A 196 -3.49 -7.05 -10.82
N ASN A 197 -2.40 -7.79 -11.04
CA ASN A 197 -1.50 -7.59 -12.19
C ASN A 197 -1.01 -6.14 -12.37
N GLY A 198 -1.05 -5.34 -11.31
CA GLY A 198 -0.89 -3.89 -11.39
C GLY A 198 0.01 -3.31 -10.30
N PRO A 199 0.02 -1.97 -10.14
CA PRO A 199 0.83 -1.30 -9.13
C PRO A 199 0.36 -1.57 -7.71
N TYR A 200 1.13 -1.09 -6.72
CA TYR A 200 0.56 -0.83 -5.41
C TYR A 200 -0.21 0.50 -5.47
N ALA A 201 -1.47 0.52 -5.05
CA ALA A 201 -2.24 1.74 -4.87
C ALA A 201 -2.16 2.16 -3.40
N VAL A 202 -1.59 3.33 -3.14
CA VAL A 202 -1.39 3.87 -1.79
C VAL A 202 -2.43 4.95 -1.54
N SER A 203 -3.05 4.95 -0.36
CA SER A 203 -4.03 5.96 0.07
C SER A 203 -3.87 6.34 1.54
N GLY A 204 -4.54 7.40 1.97
CA GLY A 204 -4.58 7.84 3.36
C GLY A 204 -3.29 8.49 3.86
N GLY A 205 -2.51 9.09 2.96
CA GLY A 205 -1.39 9.95 3.35
C GLY A 205 -0.16 9.20 3.88
N ILE A 206 0.04 7.95 3.48
CA ILE A 206 1.26 7.19 3.80
C ILE A 206 2.46 7.93 3.20
N GLU A 207 3.41 8.33 4.05
CA GLU A 207 4.60 9.04 3.62
C GLU A 207 5.48 8.14 2.73
N LEU A 208 5.87 8.65 1.55
CA LEU A 208 6.89 8.03 0.72
C LEU A 208 8.22 8.76 0.94
N MET A 209 9.10 8.13 1.71
CA MET A 209 10.30 8.75 2.26
C MET A 209 11.33 9.07 1.18
N GLY A 210 11.87 10.29 1.21
CA GLY A 210 12.98 10.71 0.35
C GLY A 210 12.66 10.76 -1.15
N VAL A 211 11.38 10.68 -1.54
CA VAL A 211 10.95 10.72 -2.94
C VAL A 211 10.33 12.09 -3.25
N GLN A 212 10.85 12.72 -4.30
CA GLN A 212 10.24 13.91 -4.88
C GLN A 212 8.99 13.54 -5.69
N PHE A 213 7.90 14.24 -5.40
CA PHE A 213 6.62 14.09 -6.09
C PHE A 213 6.53 15.02 -7.28
N GLY A 214 5.62 14.67 -8.20
CA GLY A 214 5.31 15.53 -9.33
C GLY A 214 4.66 16.84 -8.91
N ASP A 215 4.66 17.83 -9.81
CA ASP A 215 3.94 19.07 -9.57
C ASP A 215 2.43 18.80 -9.42
N GLY A 216 1.83 19.35 -8.36
CA GLY A 216 0.43 19.08 -7.97
C GLY A 216 0.10 17.62 -7.62
N ALA A 217 1.09 16.73 -7.50
CA ALA A 217 0.83 15.34 -7.19
C ALA A 217 0.21 15.20 -5.79
N SER A 218 -0.79 14.33 -5.68
CA SER A 218 -1.42 14.02 -4.40
C SER A 218 -0.42 13.37 -3.43
N ARG A 219 -0.39 13.88 -2.19
CA ARG A 219 0.27 13.22 -1.06
C ARG A 219 -0.66 12.25 -0.34
N GLU A 220 -1.96 12.34 -0.59
CA GLU A 220 -2.95 11.45 0.03
C GLU A 220 -3.01 10.10 -0.68
N HIS A 221 -2.84 10.06 -1.99
CA HIS A 221 -2.82 8.84 -2.78
C HIS A 221 -1.91 8.91 -4.00
N TYR A 222 -1.31 7.78 -4.32
CA TYR A 222 -0.39 7.62 -5.45
C TYR A 222 -0.23 6.14 -5.76
N THR A 223 0.37 5.81 -6.91
CA THR A 223 0.62 4.42 -7.30
C THR A 223 2.11 4.14 -7.44
N LEU A 224 2.57 3.03 -6.87
CA LEU A 224 3.97 2.58 -6.93
C LEU A 224 4.14 1.43 -7.92
N CYS A 225 5.22 1.49 -8.71
CA CYS A 225 5.56 0.46 -9.69
C CYS A 225 5.89 -0.86 -9.01
N ARG A 226 5.13 -1.91 -9.36
CA ARG A 226 5.34 -3.27 -8.84
C ARG A 226 5.97 -4.23 -9.86
N CYS A 227 5.83 -3.93 -11.15
CA CYS A 227 6.31 -4.78 -12.24
C CYS A 227 7.80 -4.59 -12.58
N GLY A 228 8.49 -3.63 -11.97
CA GLY A 228 9.88 -3.28 -12.28
C GLY A 228 10.10 -2.51 -13.60
N ALA A 229 9.10 -2.38 -14.47
CA ALA A 229 9.29 -1.84 -15.82
C ALA A 229 9.03 -0.32 -15.98
N SER A 230 8.46 0.36 -14.97
CA SER A 230 8.12 1.79 -15.09
C SER A 230 9.33 2.65 -15.47
N ALA A 231 9.16 3.58 -16.40
CA ALA A 231 10.15 4.62 -16.68
C ALA A 231 10.13 5.71 -15.60
N ASN A 232 9.00 5.91 -14.91
CA ASN A 232 8.81 6.95 -13.90
C ASN A 232 9.00 6.44 -12.45
N LYS A 233 9.92 5.50 -12.23
CA LYS A 233 10.15 4.92 -10.89
C LYS A 233 10.38 6.02 -9.82
N PRO A 234 9.85 5.84 -8.60
CA PRO A 234 9.15 4.66 -8.09
C PRO A 234 7.65 4.59 -8.48
N PHE A 235 7.12 5.56 -9.22
CA PHE A 235 5.71 5.62 -9.56
C PHE A 235 5.36 4.68 -10.72
N CYS A 236 4.10 4.26 -10.78
CA CYS A 236 3.56 3.52 -11.93
C CYS A 236 3.30 4.48 -13.09
N ASP A 237 3.63 4.05 -14.31
CA ASP A 237 3.37 4.76 -15.58
C ASP A 237 2.58 3.89 -16.57
N GLY A 238 1.89 2.86 -16.07
CA GLY A 238 1.15 1.91 -16.92
C GLY A 238 2.00 0.84 -17.60
N SER A 239 3.33 0.83 -17.46
CA SER A 239 4.20 -0.16 -18.12
C SER A 239 3.87 -1.62 -17.82
N HIS A 240 3.19 -1.91 -16.71
CA HIS A 240 2.75 -3.26 -16.33
C HIS A 240 1.85 -3.91 -17.39
N TRP A 241 1.03 -3.15 -18.10
CA TRP A 241 0.23 -3.65 -19.22
C TRP A 241 1.13 -4.10 -20.38
N ARG A 242 2.12 -3.28 -20.75
CA ARG A 242 3.02 -3.53 -21.89
C ARG A 242 3.92 -4.73 -21.67
N VAL A 243 4.41 -4.91 -20.44
CA VAL A 243 5.27 -6.06 -20.09
C VAL A 243 4.48 -7.30 -19.67
N GLY A 244 3.14 -7.25 -19.72
CA GLY A 244 2.28 -8.37 -19.35
C GLY A 244 2.50 -8.85 -17.91
N PHE A 245 2.67 -7.91 -16.96
CA PHE A 245 2.94 -8.26 -15.57
C PHE A 245 1.82 -9.14 -15.00
N ARG A 246 2.21 -10.20 -14.28
CA ARG A 246 1.28 -11.13 -13.62
C ARG A 246 1.64 -11.32 -12.16
N ASP A 247 0.60 -11.35 -11.35
CA ASP A 247 0.66 -11.60 -9.91
C ASP A 247 -0.50 -12.54 -9.51
N PRO A 248 -0.24 -13.86 -9.41
CA PRO A 248 -1.23 -14.86 -9.03
C PRO A 248 -1.51 -14.90 -7.53
#